data_AF-A0AAV9M7Z0-F1
#
_entry.id   AF-A0AAV9M7Z0-F1
#
_cell.length_a   1.000
_cell.length_b   1.000
_cell.length_c   1.000
_cell.angle_alpha   90.00
_cell.angle_beta   90.00
_cell.angle_gamma   90.00
#
_symmetry.space_group_name_H-M   'P 1'
#
loop_
_entity.id
_entity.type
_entity.pdbx_description
1 polymer ?
#
loop_
_entity_poly.entity_id
_entity_poly.type
_entity_poly.pdbx_seq_one_letter_code
_entity_poly.pdbx_strand_id
1 'polypeptide(L)'
;MPKVVLKKLGISIDELSKIRVGLSIGDVKSNTLIHVIDGKTSCNLLLGRPWVHENGVVPSTLHQCMKYMKDEEVLKIDADINPFTETEYILQMQNFI
;
A
#
# COMPACT_ATOMS: atom_id res chain seq x y z
N MET A 1 -1.73 5.73 -6.80
CA MET A 1 -2.92 6.60 -6.57
C MET A 1 -3.14 7.42 -7.83
N PRO A 2 -4.28 7.27 -8.52
CA PRO A 2 -4.49 7.90 -9.84
C PRO A 2 -4.45 9.43 -9.77
N LYS A 3 -3.92 10.10 -10.82
CA LYS A 3 -3.88 11.57 -10.90
C LYS A 3 -5.26 12.22 -10.73
N VAL A 4 -6.33 11.54 -11.14
CA VAL A 4 -7.72 12.01 -10.99
C VAL A 4 -8.12 12.20 -9.52
N VAL A 5 -7.68 11.29 -8.63
CA VAL A 5 -8.00 11.38 -7.19
C VAL A 5 -7.25 12.55 -6.57
N LEU A 6 -6.00 12.74 -6.95
CA LEU A 6 -5.14 13.81 -6.45
C LEU A 6 -5.61 15.20 -6.94
N LYS A 7 -6.04 15.33 -8.20
CA LYS A 7 -6.68 16.56 -8.70
C LYS A 7 -7.96 16.93 -7.94
N LYS A 8 -8.80 15.95 -7.59
CA LYS A 8 -10.00 16.18 -6.75
C LYS A 8 -9.66 16.67 -5.34
N LEU A 9 -8.46 16.33 -4.85
CA LEU A 9 -7.93 16.80 -3.57
C LEU A 9 -7.17 18.14 -3.70
N GLY A 10 -7.18 18.79 -4.88
CA GLY A 10 -6.49 20.05 -5.13
C GLY A 10 -4.97 19.93 -5.27
N ILE A 11 -4.44 18.71 -5.40
CA ILE A 11 -3.00 18.45 -5.51
C ILE A 11 -2.61 18.50 -7.00
N SER A 12 -1.73 19.44 -7.35
CA SER A 12 -1.09 19.49 -8.67
C SER A 12 0.10 18.53 -8.70
N ILE A 13 0.21 17.74 -9.75
CA ILE A 13 1.05 16.54 -9.81
C ILE A 13 1.54 16.34 -11.26
N ASP A 14 2.83 16.63 -11.45
CA ASP A 14 3.67 16.30 -12.58
C ASP A 14 4.10 14.82 -12.54
N GLU A 15 4.52 14.24 -13.67
CA GLU A 15 4.67 12.78 -13.86
C GLU A 15 5.64 12.05 -12.92
N LEU A 16 6.50 12.79 -12.20
CA LEU A 16 7.47 12.27 -11.23
C LEU A 16 7.34 12.95 -9.85
N SER A 17 6.21 13.58 -9.59
CA SER A 17 6.00 14.36 -8.36
C SER A 17 5.95 13.46 -7.12
N LYS A 18 6.61 13.94 -6.06
CA LYS A 18 6.55 13.34 -4.73
C LYS A 18 5.59 14.16 -3.87
N ILE A 19 4.74 13.49 -3.10
CA ILE A 19 3.81 14.16 -2.18
C ILE A 19 3.94 13.57 -0.78
N ARG A 20 3.75 14.40 0.24
CA ARG A 20 3.62 13.93 1.63
C ARG A 20 2.18 13.60 1.91
N VAL A 21 1.93 12.39 2.41
CA VAL A 21 0.59 11.90 2.75
C VAL A 21 0.61 11.37 4.17
N GLY A 22 -0.38 11.81 4.96
CA GLY A 22 -0.69 11.19 6.24
C GLY A 22 -1.34 9.82 6.00
N LEU A 23 -0.69 8.75 6.44
CA LEU A 23 -1.16 7.38 6.30
C LEU A 23 -1.57 6.85 7.68
N SER A 24 -2.73 6.20 7.74
CA SER A 24 -3.19 5.42 8.88
C SER A 24 -3.48 4.00 8.41
N ILE A 25 -2.75 3.02 8.94
CA ILE A 25 -2.91 1.60 8.61
C ILE A 25 -3.01 0.84 9.93
N GLY A 26 -4.21 0.34 10.25
CA GLY A 26 -4.53 -0.04 11.63
C GLY A 26 -4.28 1.15 12.57
N ASP A 27 -3.54 0.91 13.65
CA ASP A 27 -3.14 1.96 14.61
C ASP A 27 -1.83 2.68 14.22
N VAL A 28 -1.16 2.25 13.15
CA VAL A 28 0.09 2.86 12.69
C VAL A 28 -0.23 4.15 11.93
N LYS A 29 0.22 5.29 12.49
CA LYS A 29 0.10 6.61 11.85
C LYS A 29 1.47 7.11 11.42
N SER A 30 1.59 7.58 10.19
CA SER A 30 2.86 8.07 9.62
C SER A 30 2.63 9.20 8.63
N ASN A 31 3.64 10.05 8.44
CA ASN A 31 3.64 11.07 7.39
C ASN A 31 4.70 10.72 6.34
N THR A 32 4.26 10.14 5.23
CA THR A 32 5.14 9.44 4.29
C THR A 32 5.27 10.20 2.99
N LEU A 33 6.51 10.33 2.50
CA LEU A 33 6.76 10.84 1.15
C LEU A 33 6.57 9.70 0.14
N ILE A 34 5.59 9.84 -0.74
CA ILE A 34 5.29 8.84 -1.78
C ILE A 34 5.49 9.42 -3.17
N HIS A 35 5.81 8.55 -4.12
CA HIS A 35 5.85 8.89 -5.54
C HIS A 35 4.46 8.75 -6.15
N VAL A 36 4.05 9.74 -6.94
CA VAL A 36 2.83 9.67 -7.72
C VAL A 36 3.17 9.13 -9.10
N ILE A 37 2.53 8.02 -9.46
CA ILE A 37 2.68 7.38 -10.77
C ILE A 37 1.33 7.46 -11.46
N ASP A 38 1.32 7.94 -12.70
CA ASP A 38 0.13 7.96 -13.55
C ASP A 38 0.10 6.70 -14.41
N GLY A 39 -0.73 5.74 -13.99
CA GLY A 39 -0.85 4.47 -14.68
C GLY A 39 -2.09 3.71 -14.22
N LYS A 40 -2.54 2.78 -15.05
CA LYS A 40 -3.59 1.84 -14.68
C LYS A 40 -2.97 0.79 -13.75
N THR A 41 -3.26 0.89 -12.46
CA THR A 41 -2.76 -0.04 -11.43
C THR A 41 -3.93 -0.68 -10.69
N SER A 42 -3.79 -1.94 -10.30
CA SER A 42 -4.75 -2.62 -9.42
C SER A 42 -4.63 -2.19 -7.95
N CYS A 43 -3.52 -1.54 -7.59
CA CYS A 43 -3.25 -1.02 -6.25
C CYS A 43 -3.25 0.52 -6.21
N ASN A 44 -3.80 1.10 -5.14
CA ASN A 44 -3.80 2.55 -4.94
C ASN A 44 -2.50 3.07 -4.31
N LEU A 45 -1.78 2.24 -3.55
CA LEU A 45 -0.59 2.61 -2.80
C LEU A 45 0.35 1.41 -2.69
N LEU A 46 1.66 1.64 -2.86
CA LEU A 46 2.72 0.67 -2.64
C LEU A 46 3.62 1.17 -1.52
N LEU A 47 3.73 0.40 -0.44
CA LEU A 47 4.59 0.73 0.70
C LEU A 47 5.94 0.08 0.48
N GLY A 48 6.95 0.91 0.28
CA GLY A 48 8.33 0.44 0.13
C GLY A 48 8.97 0.07 1.47
N ARG A 49 10.16 -0.54 1.38
CA ARG A 49 10.99 -0.86 2.56
C ARG A 49 11.23 0.30 3.53
N PRO A 50 11.44 1.57 3.08
CA PRO A 50 11.63 2.67 4.01
C PRO A 50 10.48 2.81 4.99
N TRP A 51 9.24 2.81 4.49
CA TRP A 51 8.05 2.91 5.34
C TRP A 51 7.91 1.72 6.29
N VAL A 52 8.15 0.50 5.78
CA VAL A 52 8.03 -0.73 6.57
C VAL A 52 9.03 -0.74 7.74
N HIS A 53 10.29 -0.38 7.46
CA HIS A 53 11.33 -0.35 8.48
C HIS A 53 11.14 0.80 9.48
N GLU A 54 10.78 2.00 9.00
CA GLU A 54 10.54 3.17 9.86
C GLU A 54 9.43 2.93 10.87
N ASN A 55 8.40 2.16 10.50
CA ASN A 55 7.25 1.86 11.37
C ASN A 55 7.40 0.52 12.12
N GLY A 56 8.56 -0.15 12.03
CA GLY A 56 8.81 -1.43 12.70
C GLY A 56 7.83 -2.54 12.29
N VAL A 57 7.31 -2.46 11.06
CA VAL A 57 6.32 -3.40 10.54
C VAL A 57 7.03 -4.61 9.93
N VAL A 58 6.49 -5.80 10.18
CA VAL A 58 6.95 -7.05 9.57
C VAL A 58 5.80 -7.68 8.78
N PRO A 59 5.87 -7.69 7.44
CA PRO A 59 4.90 -8.41 6.63
C PRO A 59 5.14 -9.93 6.69
N SER A 60 4.08 -10.71 6.74
CA SER A 60 4.09 -12.17 6.67
C SER A 60 3.22 -12.63 5.50
N THR A 61 3.85 -13.12 4.43
CA THR A 61 3.13 -13.68 3.28
C THR A 61 2.39 -14.96 3.66
N LEU A 62 3.00 -15.82 4.49
CA LEU A 62 2.41 -17.09 4.92
C LEU A 62 1.09 -16.88 5.68
N HIS A 63 1.04 -15.87 6.55
CA HIS A 63 -0.14 -15.55 7.34
C HIS A 63 -0.98 -14.42 6.75
N GLN A 64 -0.63 -13.95 5.54
CA GLN A 64 -1.26 -12.82 4.86
C GLN A 64 -1.56 -11.67 5.82
N CYS A 65 -0.55 -11.22 6.57
CA CYS A 65 -0.75 -10.19 7.58
C CYS A 65 0.48 -9.30 7.73
N MET A 66 0.30 -8.16 8.40
CA MET A 66 1.37 -7.27 8.82
C MET A 66 1.36 -7.21 10.35
N LYS A 67 2.51 -7.42 10.97
CA LYS A 67 2.70 -7.35 12.42
C LYS A 67 3.52 -6.12 12.79
N TYR A 68 3.26 -5.55 13.95
CA TYR A 68 4.01 -4.41 14.47
C TYR A 68 3.94 -4.40 16.01
N MET A 69 4.91 -3.71 16.63
CA MET A 69 4.96 -3.56 18.09
C MET A 69 4.31 -2.24 18.48
N LYS A 70 3.47 -2.25 19.52
CA LYS A 70 2.92 -1.06 20.16
C LYS A 70 2.78 -1.34 21.65
N ASP A 71 3.34 -0.47 22.48
CA ASP A 71 3.25 -0.58 23.94
C ASP A 71 3.66 -1.98 24.47
N GLU A 72 4.74 -2.54 23.91
CA GLU A 72 5.26 -3.90 24.19
C GLU A 72 4.37 -5.07 23.74
N GLU A 73 3.25 -4.80 23.08
CA GLU A 73 2.36 -5.81 22.50
C GLU A 73 2.58 -5.97 20.99
N VAL A 74 2.50 -7.21 20.51
CA VAL A 74 2.49 -7.52 19.07
C VAL A 74 1.07 -7.38 18.54
N LEU A 75 0.84 -6.37 17.72
CA LEU A 75 -0.41 -6.18 17.00
C LEU A 75 -0.33 -6.74 15.58
N LYS A 76 -1.48 -7.10 15.03
CA LYS A 76 -1.63 -7.72 13.72
C LYS A 76 -2.70 -7.01 12.90
N ILE A 77 -2.41 -6.78 11.63
CA ILE A 77 -3.35 -6.33 10.62
C ILE A 77 -3.44 -7.43 9.58
N ASP A 78 -4.62 -8.02 9.43
CA ASP A 78 -4.88 -9.01 8.41
C ASP A 78 -4.97 -8.35 7.02
N ALA A 79 -4.36 -8.98 6.04
CA ALA A 79 -4.52 -8.59 4.64
C ALA A 79 -5.88 -9.04 4.12
N ASP A 80 -6.27 -8.50 2.96
CA ASP A 80 -7.44 -8.98 2.26
C ASP A 80 -7.25 -10.46 1.86
N ILE A 81 -8.25 -11.29 2.18
CA ILE A 81 -8.27 -12.71 1.83
C ILE A 81 -8.49 -12.92 0.32
N ASN A 82 -9.06 -11.92 -0.36
CA ASN A 82 -9.29 -11.92 -1.81
C ASN A 82 -8.59 -10.70 -2.44
N PRO A 83 -7.25 -10.65 -2.44
CA PRO A 83 -6.49 -9.47 -2.88
C PRO A 83 -6.58 -9.20 -4.38
N PHE A 84 -7.16 -10.13 -5.15
CA PHE A 84 -7.37 -10.04 -6.58
C PHE A 84 -8.83 -10.31 -6.91
N THR A 85 -9.35 -9.61 -7.91
CA THR A 85 -10.65 -9.91 -8.51
C THR A 85 -10.58 -11.20 -9.34
N GLU A 86 -11.71 -11.87 -9.57
CA GLU A 86 -11.78 -13.13 -10.33
C GLU A 86 -11.08 -13.04 -11.71
N THR A 87 -11.21 -11.88 -12.37
CA THR A 87 -10.55 -11.61 -13.66
C THR A 87 -9.02 -11.51 -13.53
N GLU A 88 -8.50 -10.99 -12.42
CA GLU A 88 -7.05 -10.92 -12.16
C GLU A 88 -6.48 -12.30 -11.78
N TYR A 89 -7.27 -13.13 -11.10
CA TYR A 89 -6.90 -14.52 -10.81
C TYR A 89 -6.71 -15.33 -12.09
N ILE A 90 -7.65 -15.23 -13.03
CA ILE A 90 -7.59 -15.91 -14.33
C ILE A 90 -6.35 -15.46 -15.14
N LEU A 91 -6.07 -14.15 -15.17
CA LEU A 91 -4.90 -13.62 -15.89
C LEU A 91 -3.56 -14.04 -15.27
N GLN A 92 -3.47 -14.20 -13.95
CA GLN A 92 -2.25 -14.75 -13.34
C GLN A 92 -2.07 -16.22 -13.69
N MET A 93 -3.12 -17.05 -13.62
CA MET A 93 -3.04 -18.47 -13.96
C MET A 93 -2.67 -18.73 -15.44
N GLN A 94 -3.13 -17.88 -16.36
CA GLN A 94 -2.78 -17.98 -17.79
C GLN A 94 -1.32 -17.61 -18.11
N ASN A 95 -0.61 -16.92 -17.21
CA ASN A 95 0.80 -16.58 -17.40
C ASN A 95 1.76 -17.63 -16.82
N PHE A 96 1.24 -18.74 -16.29
CA PHE A 96 2.00 -19.86 -15.74
C PHE A 96 1.75 -21.20 -16.47
N ILE A 97 1.02 -21.19 -17.60
CA ILE A 97 0.80 -22.36 -18.48
C ILE A 97 1.40 -22.08 -19.85
#